data_AF-A0A7C2Z9J9-F1
#
_entry.id   AF-A0A7C2Z9J9-F1
#
_cell.length_a   1.000
_cell.length_b   1.000
_cell.length_c   1.000
_cell.angle_alpha   90.00
_cell.angle_beta   90.00
_cell.angle_gamma   90.00
#
_symmetry.space_group_name_H-M   'P 1'
#
loop_
_entity.id
_entity.type
_entity.pdbx_description
1 polymer ?
#
loop_
_entity_poly.entity_id
_entity_poly.type
_entity_poly.pdbx_seq_one_letter_code
_entity_poly.pdbx_strand_id
1 'polypeptide(L)' 'MLTHDIVPCGWLMRCTVCGSMWILEVSFDIRDTKRIYHYCPKCKRNTFHEVVAHVENVEGTKEQG' A
#
# COMPACT_ATOMS: atom_id res chain seq x y z
N MET A 1 -25.33 -1.73 8.88
CA MET A 1 -24.30 -2.78 8.80
C MET A 1 -22.98 -2.04 8.56
N LEU A 2 -22.21 -1.81 9.63
CA LEU A 2 -20.93 -1.12 9.53
C LEU A 2 -19.93 -2.07 8.86
N THR A 3 -19.53 -1.78 7.62
CA THR A 3 -18.40 -2.48 7.01
C THR A 3 -17.15 -1.97 7.69
N HIS A 4 -16.60 -2.78 8.60
CA HIS A 4 -15.27 -2.53 9.14
C HIS A 4 -14.30 -2.89 8.02
N ASP A 5 -13.92 -1.90 7.23
CA ASP A 5 -12.81 -2.05 6.28
C ASP A 5 -11.54 -2.17 7.11
N ILE A 6 -11.14 -3.41 7.43
CA ILE A 6 -9.83 -3.68 8.01
C ILE A 6 -8.81 -3.31 6.93
N VAL A 7 -8.10 -2.20 7.14
CA VAL A 7 -6.94 -1.87 6.32
C VAL A 7 -5.81 -2.79 6.76
N PRO A 8 -5.33 -3.72 5.91
CA PRO A 8 -4.28 -4.64 6.30
C PRO A 8 -3.01 -3.87 6.69
N CYS A 9 -2.34 -4.35 7.73
CA CYS A 9 -1.05 -3.81 8.14
C CYS A 9 0.01 -4.15 7.09
N GLY A 10 0.89 -3.19 6.79
CA GLY A 10 1.96 -3.38 5.82
C GLY A 10 2.48 -2.08 5.24
N TRP A 11 3.20 -2.18 4.13
CA TRP A 11 3.85 -1.03 3.51
C TRP A 11 3.00 -0.44 2.42
N LEU A 12 2.64 0.83 2.54
CA LEU A 12 1.97 1.56 1.48
C LEU A 12 2.96 1.82 0.34
N MET A 13 2.66 1.27 -0.82
CA MET A 13 3.47 1.33 -2.02
C MET A 13 2.83 2.22 -3.08
N ARG A 14 3.64 2.99 -3.80
CA ARG A 14 3.19 3.78 -4.96
C ARG A 14 3.89 3.34 -6.23
N CYS A 15 3.14 2.98 -7.27
CA CYS A 15 3.70 2.72 -8.60
C CYS A 15 4.31 4.00 -9.19
N THR A 16 5.56 3.95 -9.64
CA THR A 16 6.25 5.13 -10.19
C THR A 16 5.81 5.47 -11.62
N VAL A 17 4.98 4.63 -12.24
CA VAL A 17 4.49 4.81 -13.61
C VAL A 17 3.07 5.38 -13.64
N CYS A 18 2.12 4.72 -12.97
CA CYS A 18 0.70 5.13 -12.99
C CYS A 18 0.21 5.75 -11.68
N GLY A 19 1.04 5.76 -10.63
CA GLY A 19 0.68 6.32 -9.33
C GLY A 19 -0.27 5.47 -8.48
N SER A 20 -0.62 4.25 -8.90
CA SER A 20 -1.51 3.38 -8.11
C SER A 20 -0.92 3.05 -6.73
N MET A 21 -1.77 3.12 -5.71
CA MET A 21 -1.42 2.81 -4.32
C MET A 21 -1.89 1.41 -3.93
N TRP A 22 -1.10 0.69 -3.14
CA TRP A 22 -1.45 -0.64 -2.60
C TRP A 22 -0.63 -0.98 -1.34
N ILE A 23 -1.06 -1.97 -0.57
CA ILE A 23 -0.36 -2.44 0.63
C ILE A 23 0.47 -3.69 0.30
N LEU A 24 1.77 -3.63 0.58
CA LEU A 24 2.66 -4.77 0.58
C LEU A 24 2.71 -5.39 1.98
N GLU A 25 2.04 -6.53 2.13
CA GLU A 25 1.92 -7.29 3.38
C GLU A 25 3.16 -8.16 3.60
N VAL A 26 4.22 -7.56 4.14
CA VAL A 26 5.45 -8.27 4.53
C VAL A 26 5.88 -7.85 5.94
N SER A 27 6.48 -8.78 6.68
CA SER A 27 6.96 -8.54 8.05
C SER A 27 8.33 -7.87 8.12
N PHE A 28 9.02 -7.72 6.99
CA PHE A 28 10.33 -7.07 6.94
C PHE A 28 10.20 -5.55 6.95
N ASP A 29 11.15 -4.91 7.64
CA ASP A 29 11.32 -3.46 7.59
C ASP A 29 12.00 -3.06 6.29
N ILE A 30 11.31 -2.27 5.48
CA ILE A 30 11.79 -1.79 4.18
C ILE A 30 11.84 -0.26 4.09
N ARG A 31 11.88 0.46 5.23
CA ARG A 31 11.91 1.93 5.26
C ARG A 31 13.02 2.53 4.41
N ASP A 32 14.21 1.92 4.45
CA ASP A 32 15.38 2.39 3.73
C ASP A 32 15.46 1.86 2.28
N THR A 33 14.49 1.05 1.87
CA THR A 33 14.43 0.52 0.50
C THR A 33 13.89 1.59 -0.44
N LYS A 34 14.79 2.19 -1.22
CA LYS A 34 14.43 3.26 -2.16
C LYS A 34 13.29 2.88 -3.11
N ARG A 35 13.35 1.69 -3.71
CA ARG A 35 12.38 1.20 -4.68
C ARG A 35 12.28 -0.32 -4.69
N ILE A 36 11.07 -0.83 -4.87
CA ILE A 36 10.78 -2.26 -5.03
C ILE A 36 10.31 -2.51 -6.46
N TYR A 37 10.83 -3.55 -7.10
CA TYR A 37 10.37 -3.98 -8.42
C TYR A 37 9.24 -5.01 -8.27
N HIS A 38 8.02 -4.62 -8.62
CA HIS A 38 6.82 -5.42 -8.41
C HIS A 38 5.82 -5.27 -9.56
N TYR A 39 4.95 -6.27 -9.75
CA TYR A 39 3.84 -6.21 -10.68
C TYR A 39 2.84 -5.10 -10.29
N CYS A 40 2.48 -4.23 -11.25
CA CYS A 40 1.42 -3.25 -11.08
C CYS A 40 0.17 -3.70 -11.86
N PRO A 41 -0.98 -3.93 -11.19
CA PRO A 41 -2.20 -4.40 -11.86
C PRO A 41 -2.81 -3.35 -12.81
N LYS A 42 -2.55 -2.05 -12.58
CA LYS A 42 -2.99 -0.98 -13.48
C LYS A 42 -2.13 -0.87 -14.74
N CYS A 43 -0.80 -1.04 -14.62
CA CYS A 43 0.11 -1.04 -15.76
C CYS A 43 0.19 -2.37 -16.50
N LYS A 44 -0.28 -3.45 -15.86
CA LYS A 44 -0.22 -4.85 -16.35
C LYS A 44 1.21 -5.33 -16.64
N ARG A 45 2.20 -4.81 -15.92
CA ARG A 45 3.62 -5.18 -16.01
C ARG A 45 4.35 -4.89 -14.71
N ASN A 46 5.55 -5.43 -14.57
CA ASN A 46 6.42 -5.07 -13.45
C ASN A 46 6.93 -3.64 -13.62
N THR A 47 6.95 -2.91 -12.52
CA THR A 47 7.36 -1.51 -12.45
C THR A 47 8.05 -1.27 -11.11
N PHE A 48 8.83 -0.19 -11.02
CA PHE A 48 9.33 0.26 -9.73
C PHE A 48 8.20 0.88 -8.91
N HIS A 49 8.24 0.62 -7.61
CA HIS A 49 7.34 1.17 -6.63
C HIS A 49 8.14 1.84 -5.53
N GLU A 50 7.66 2.98 -5.04
CA GLU A 50 8.23 3.71 -3.92
C GLU A 50 7.51 3.32 -2.64
N VAL A 51 8.28 3.15 -1.56
CA VAL A 51 7.74 2.97 -0.20
C VAL A 51 7.29 4.34 0.30
N VAL A 52 6.01 4.46 0.65
CA VAL A 52 5.41 5.74 1.08
C VAL A 52 5.31 5.81 2.60
N ALA A 53 4.78 4.77 3.23
CA ALA A 53 4.59 4.71 4.69
C ALA A 53 4.43 3.26 5.16
N HIS A 54 4.65 3.04 6.45
CA HIS A 54 4.12 1.85 7.14
C HIS A 54 2.69 2.17 7.58
N VAL A 55 1.75 1.29 7.26
CA VAL A 55 0.34 1.37 7.69
C VAL A 55 0.15 0.33 8.79
N GLU A 56 -0.13 0.81 9.99
CA GLU A 56 -0.59 -0.04 11.07
C GLU A 56 -2.12 -0.18 10.97
N ASN A 57 -2.70 -1.23 11.58
CA ASN A 57 -4.15 -1.39 11.58
C ASN A 57 -4.78 -0.14 12.20
N VAL A 58 -5.41 0.69 11.36
CA VAL A 58 -6.18 1.84 11.82
C VAL A 58 -7.64 1.43 11.80
N GLU A 59 -8.28 1.42 12.97
CA GLU A 59 -9.73 1.38 13.06
C GLU A 59 -10.27 2.68 12.46
N GLY A 60 -10.54 2.67 11.16
CA GLY A 60 -11.06 3.83 10.44
C GLY A 60 -12.55 3.99 10.70
N THR A 61 -12.94 4.78 11.70
CA THR A 61 -14.30 5.32 11.77
C THR A 61 -14.50 6.31 10.62
N LYS A 62 -15.26 5.91 9.60
CA LYS A 62 -15.81 6.86 8.62
C LYS A 62 -17.12 7.40 9.18
N GLU A 63 -17.15 8.66 9.62
CA GLU A 63 -18.41 9.42 9.72
C GLU A 63 -18.91 9.68 8.29
N GLN A 64 -20.12 9.21 8.01
CA GLN A 64 -20.85 9.49 6.78
C GLN A 64 -21.57 10.83 6.96
N GLY A 65 -21.23 11.81 6.14
CA GLY A 65 -22.06 12.99 5.86
C GLY A 65 -22.94 12.74 4.66
#